data_AF-D7GTQ6-F1
#
_entry.id   AF-D7GTQ6-F1
#
_cell.length_a   1.000
_cell.length_b   1.000
_cell.length_c   1.000
_cell.angle_alpha   90.00
_cell.angle_beta   90.00
_cell.angle_gamma   90.00
#
_symmetry.space_group_name_H-M   'P 1'
#
loop_
_entity.id
_entity.type
_entity.pdbx_description
1 polymer ?
#
loop_
_entity_poly.entity_id
_entity_poly.type
_entity_poly.pdbx_seq_one_letter_code
_entity_poly.pdbx_strand_id
1 'polypeptide(L)' 'MNKFYDLLKYIIYASFYVIVIKTGMDFYEYKRFPKLYEPNSAPWYTEALLYCVASFAVIIVCFALRVIIKRKMKKG' A
#
# COMPACT_ATOMS: atom_id res chain seq x y z
N MET A 1 7.48 10.54 -22.82
CA MET A 1 7.73 9.71 -21.62
C MET A 1 6.82 8.49 -21.70
N ASN A 2 7.34 7.29 -21.44
CA ASN A 2 6.61 6.04 -21.69
C ASN A 2 5.33 6.00 -20.85
N LYS A 3 4.15 5.87 -21.48
CA LYS A 3 2.84 5.73 -20.79
C LYS A 3 2.87 4.69 -19.66
N PHE A 4 3.64 3.61 -19.85
CA PHE A 4 3.86 2.58 -18.85
C PHE A 4 4.64 3.06 -17.60
N TYR A 5 5.62 3.95 -17.77
CA TYR A 5 6.38 4.54 -16.66
C TYR A 5 5.53 5.48 -15.81
N ASP A 6 4.59 6.20 -16.43
CA ASP A 6 3.61 7.04 -15.73
C ASP A 6 2.52 6.19 -15.07
N LEU A 7 2.05 5.11 -15.70
CA LEU A 7 1.12 4.16 -15.09
C LEU A 7 1.69 3.54 -13.81
N LEU A 8 2.95 3.09 -13.83
CA LEU A 8 3.64 2.61 -12.62
C LEU A 8 3.71 3.68 -11.52
N LYS A 9 3.80 4.96 -11.88
CA LYS A 9 3.74 6.07 -10.91
C LYS A 9 2.39 6.09 -10.19
N TYR A 10 1.30 6.03 -10.96
CA TYR A 10 -0.05 6.11 -10.44
C TYR A 10 -0.38 4.90 -9.57
N ILE A 11 0.07 3.69 -9.95
CA ILE A 11 -0.09 2.49 -9.11
C ILE A 11 0.57 2.71 -7.75
N ILE A 12 1.82 3.20 -7.71
CA ILE A 12 2.52 3.45 -6.44
C ILE A 12 1.76 4.44 -5.56
N TYR A 13 1.27 5.55 -6.14
CA TYR A 13 0.49 6.54 -5.39
C TYR A 13 -0.84 5.98 -4.89
N ALA A 14 -1.56 5.23 -5.73
CA ALA A 14 -2.83 4.61 -5.36
C ALA A 14 -2.63 3.59 -4.22
N SER A 15 -1.63 2.71 -4.32
CA SER A 15 -1.29 1.74 -3.27
C SER A 15 -0.93 2.44 -1.95
N PHE A 16 -0.17 3.54 -2.01
CA PHE A 16 0.14 4.31 -0.82
C PHE A 16 -1.10 4.94 -0.19
N TYR A 17 -2.01 5.48 -1.01
CA TYR A 17 -3.25 6.07 -0.55
C TYR A 17 -4.15 5.04 0.15
N VAL A 18 -4.23 3.83 -0.39
CA VAL A 18 -4.99 2.72 0.21
C VAL A 18 -4.44 2.35 1.59
N ILE A 19 -3.12 2.29 1.76
CA ILE A 19 -2.49 2.02 3.06
C ILE A 19 -2.90 3.09 4.08
N VAL A 20 -2.76 4.37 3.72
CA VAL A 20 -3.03 5.48 4.64
C VAL A 20 -4.51 5.53 5.03
N ILE A 21 -5.42 5.43 4.05
CA ILE A 21 -6.87 5.45 4.32
C ILE A 21 -7.27 4.26 5.17
N LYS A 22 -6.87 3.04 4.78
CA LYS A 22 -7.30 1.82 5.47
C LYS A 22 -6.80 1.81 6.91
N THR A 23 -5.52 2.09 7.12
CA THR A 23 -4.94 2.18 8.47
C THR A 23 -5.60 3.28 9.31
N GLY A 24 -5.89 4.44 8.71
CA GLY A 24 -6.56 5.55 9.40
C GLY A 24 -8.00 5.21 9.79
N MET A 25 -8.74 4.54 8.90
CA MET A 25 -10.11 4.08 9.16
C MET A 25 -10.14 3.00 10.24
N ASP A 26 -9.28 1.98 10.14
CA ASP A 26 -9.17 0.90 11.12
C ASP A 26 -8.83 1.46 12.52
N PHE A 27 -7.92 2.44 12.59
CA PHE A 27 -7.58 3.11 13.86
C PHE A 27 -8.75 3.95 14.42
N TYR A 28 -9.45 4.67 13.55
CA TYR A 28 -10.60 5.47 13.95
C TYR A 28 -11.76 4.59 14.47
N GLU A 29 -12.07 3.50 13.77
CA GLU A 29 -13.10 2.56 14.17
C GLU A 29 -12.76 1.85 15.48
N TYR A 30 -11.50 1.44 15.66
CA TYR A 30 -11.03 0.87 16.92
C TYR A 30 -11.26 1.81 18.10
N LYS A 31 -10.91 3.10 17.94
CA LYS A 31 -11.09 4.10 19.00
C LYS A 31 -12.57 4.42 19.26
N ARG A 32 -13.41 4.39 18.23
CA ARG A 32 -14.84 4.73 18.32
C ARG A 32 -15.70 3.58 18.87
N PHE A 33 -15.35 2.34 18.54
CA PHE A 33 -16.16 1.16 18.90
C PHE A 33 -15.29 0.03 19.46
N PRO A 34 -14.63 0.23 20.62
CA PRO A 34 -13.76 -0.79 21.22
C PRO A 34 -14.49 -2.12 21.48
N LYS A 35 -15.80 -2.05 21.79
CA LYS A 35 -16.65 -3.21 22.08
C LYS A 35 -16.85 -4.19 20.93
N LEU A 36 -16.63 -3.77 19.68
CA LEU A 36 -16.68 -4.65 18.50
C LEU A 36 -15.40 -5.49 18.34
N TYR A 37 -14.32 -5.04 18.98
CA TYR A 37 -13.00 -5.65 18.88
C TYR A 37 -12.63 -6.48 20.13
N GLU A 38 -13.37 -6.33 21.23
CA GLU A 38 -13.26 -7.19 22.44
C GLU A 38 -13.60 -8.69 22.20
N PRO A 39 -14.64 -9.07 21.42
CA PRO A 39 -14.99 -10.48 21.22
C PRO A 39 -14.18 -11.20 20.12
N ASN A 40 -13.48 -10.47 19.25
CA ASN A 40 -12.68 -11.06 18.20
C ASN A 40 -11.27 -11.35 18.73
N SER A 41 -10.98 -12.60 19.09
CA SER A 41 -9.68 -13.02 19.65
C SER A 41 -8.51 -12.85 18.66
N ALA A 42 -8.79 -12.74 17.36
CA ALA A 42 -7.80 -12.39 16.35
C ALA A 42 -7.55 -10.88 16.38
N PRO A 43 -6.30 -10.41 16.52
CA PRO A 43 -6.04 -8.98 16.57
C PRO A 43 -6.41 -8.34 15.23
N TRP A 44 -7.29 -7.34 15.25
CA TRP A 44 -7.67 -6.54 14.08
C TRP A 44 -6.46 -5.91 13.37
N TYR A 45 -5.37 -5.68 14.10
CA TYR A 45 -4.11 -5.21 13.54
C TYR A 45 -3.44 -6.22 12.62
N THR A 46 -3.74 -7.53 12.73
CA THR A 46 -3.12 -8.59 11.92
C THR A 46 -3.57 -8.51 10.47
N GLU A 47 -4.87 -8.27 10.25
CA GLU A 47 -5.44 -8.03 8.94
C GLU A 47 -4.89 -6.73 8.34
N ALA A 48 -4.94 -5.62 9.09
CA ALA A 48 -4.39 -4.34 8.67
C ALA A 48 -2.88 -4.44 8.33
N LEU A 49 -2.14 -5.22 9.10
CA LEU A 49 -0.71 -5.46 8.91
C LEU A 49 -0.45 -6.31 7.65
N LEU A 50 -1.24 -7.36 7.39
CA LEU A 50 -1.17 -8.12 6.14
C LEU A 50 -1.44 -7.23 4.92
N TYR A 51 -2.48 -6.40 4.96
CA TYR A 51 -2.78 -5.44 3.88
C TYR A 51 -1.65 -4.42 3.68
N CYS A 52 -1.07 -3.92 4.76
CA CYS A 52 0.10 -3.03 4.71
C CYS A 52 1.29 -3.73 4.05
N VAL A 53 1.67 -4.92 4.52
CA VAL A 53 2.82 -5.68 4.00
C VAL A 53 2.63 -6.03 2.52
N ALA A 54 1.45 -6.51 2.13
CA ALA A 54 1.13 -6.80 0.74
C ALA A 54 1.23 -5.56 -0.15
N SER A 55 0.68 -4.43 0.30
CA SER A 55 0.72 -3.16 -0.45
C SER A 55 2.14 -2.60 -0.54
N PHE A 56 2.94 -2.72 0.52
CA PHE A 56 4.36 -2.36 0.50
C PHE A 56 5.16 -3.22 -0.48
N ALA A 57 4.90 -4.53 -0.53
CA ALA A 57 5.55 -5.42 -1.50
C ALA A 57 5.26 -4.97 -2.95
N VAL A 58 4.00 -4.62 -3.26
CA VAL A 58 3.61 -4.09 -4.58
C VAL A 58 4.35 -2.79 -4.91
N ILE A 59 4.46 -1.87 -3.94
CA ILE A 59 5.20 -0.60 -4.12
C ILE A 59 6.67 -0.86 -4.43
N ILE A 60 7.33 -1.76 -3.70
CA ILE A 60 8.74 -2.11 -3.91
C ILE A 60 8.96 -2.68 -5.32
N VAL A 61 8.10 -3.61 -5.75
CA VAL A 61 8.18 -4.21 -7.09
C VAL A 61 7.98 -3.14 -8.17
N CYS A 62 6.96 -2.30 -8.05
CA CYS A 62 6.71 -1.22 -9.01
C CYS A 62 7.85 -0.20 -9.04
N PHE A 63 8.45 0.11 -7.89
CA PHE A 63 9.58 1.02 -7.78
C PHE A 63 10.83 0.44 -8.46
N ALA A 64 11.15 -0.85 -8.22
CA ALA A 64 12.26 -1.54 -8.87
C ALA A 64 12.10 -1.56 -10.39
N LEU A 65 10.89 -1.87 -10.89
CA LEU A 65 10.57 -1.81 -12.33
C LEU A 65 10.79 -0.41 -12.92
N ARG A 66 10.37 0.65 -12.22
CA ARG A 66 10.63 2.04 -12.68
C ARG A 66 12.11 2.36 -12.73
N VAL A 67 12.92 1.90 -11.75
CA VAL A 67 14.37 2.11 -11.76
C VAL A 67 15.02 1.40 -12.95
N ILE A 68 14.63 0.16 -13.25
CA ILE A 68 15.15 -0.60 -14.39
C ILE A 68 14.79 0.10 -15.71
N ILE A 69 13.52 0.50 -15.89
CA ILE A 69 13.07 1.21 -17.09
C ILE A 69 13.80 2.53 -17.25
N LYS A 70 13.94 3.32 -16.18
CA LYS A 70 14.67 4.59 -16.20
C LYS A 70 16.14 4.40 -16.60
N ARG A 71 16.79 3.34 -16.10
CA ARG A 71 18.17 2.99 -16.50
C ARG A 71 18.27 2.58 -17.96
N LYS A 72 17.30 1.82 -18.48
CA LYS A 72 17.21 1.44 -19.90
C LYS A 72 16.99 2.65 -20.80
N MET A 73 16.11 3.59 -20.42
CA MET A 73 15.85 4.82 -21.17
C MET A 73 17.04 5.79 -21.20
N LYS A 74 17.89 5.81 -20.16
CA LYS A 74 19.06 6.70 -20.10
C LYS A 74 20.29 6.16 -20.86
N LYS A 75 20.29 4.87 -21.20
CA LYS A 75 21.36 4.20 -21.96
C LYS A 75 21.09 4.16 -23.48
N GLY A 76 19.89 4.53 -23.90
CA GLY A 76 19.52 4.68 -25.31
C GLY A 76 19.62 6.12 -25.76
#